data_AF-A0A2V9M4R1-F1
#
_entry.id   AF-A0A2V9M4R1-F1
#
_cell.length_a   1.000
_cell.length_b   1.000
_cell.length_c   1.000
_cell.angle_alpha   90.00
_cell.angle_beta   90.00
_cell.angle_gamma   90.00
#
_symmetry.space_group_name_H-M   'P 1'
#
loop_
_entity.id
_entity.type
_entity.pdbx_description
1 polymer ?
#
loop_
_entity_poly.entity_id
_entity_poly.type
_entity_poly.pdbx_seq_one_letter_code
_entity_poly.pdbx_strand_id
1 'polypeptide(L)'
;MLRKAAVAGRFYPANNQVLRSDLAGYLGVPQSKIKARGIVVPHAGYMYSGHVAGAVYARIELPGRMIILCPNHTGLGAPRASGKFLWGRWQLTPSSPRN
;
A
#
# COMPACT_ATOMS: atom_id res chain seq x y z
N MET A 1 7.83 16.18 -7.70
CA MET A 1 7.02 15.29 -8.56
C MET A 1 6.08 14.45 -7.69
N LEU A 2 4.81 14.31 -8.08
CA LEU A 2 3.80 13.47 -7.39
C LEU A 2 3.54 12.22 -8.22
N ARG A 3 3.74 11.03 -7.65
CA ARG A 3 3.37 9.77 -8.27
C ARG A 3 1.90 9.46 -8.01
N LYS A 4 1.10 9.42 -9.08
CA LYS A 4 -0.34 9.10 -9.00
C LYS A 4 -0.58 7.64 -8.63
N ALA A 5 -1.73 7.39 -8.02
CA ALA A 5 -2.23 6.05 -7.70
C ALA A 5 -2.65 5.28 -8.97
N ALA A 6 -1.69 4.73 -9.71
CA ALA A 6 -1.88 4.19 -11.06
C ALA A 6 -2.80 2.95 -11.16
N VAL A 7 -3.05 2.25 -10.06
CA VAL A 7 -3.88 1.02 -10.02
C VAL A 7 -5.18 1.18 -9.23
N ALA A 8 -5.48 2.41 -8.78
CA ALA A 8 -6.77 2.73 -8.16
C ALA A 8 -7.93 2.44 -9.13
N GLY A 9 -9.01 1.85 -8.62
CA GLY A 9 -10.14 1.37 -9.41
C GLY A 9 -9.93 0.00 -10.05
N ARG A 10 -8.74 -0.60 -9.92
CA ARG A 10 -8.44 -1.96 -10.42
C ARG A 10 -8.03 -2.89 -9.29
N PHE A 11 -7.04 -2.50 -8.50
CA PHE A 11 -6.50 -3.32 -7.40
C PHE A 11 -7.18 -3.02 -6.07
N TYR A 12 -7.70 -1.80 -5.92
CA TYR A 12 -8.44 -1.32 -4.76
C TYR A 12 -9.40 -0.21 -5.22
N PRO A 13 -10.44 0.12 -4.45
CA PRO A 13 -11.42 1.12 -4.84
C PRO A 13 -10.80 2.48 -5.15
N ALA A 14 -11.26 3.13 -6.23
CA ALA A 14 -10.88 4.51 -6.53
C ALA A 14 -11.60 5.52 -5.62
N ASN A 15 -12.76 5.17 -5.07
CA ASN A 15 -13.49 6.02 -4.14
C ASN A 15 -12.83 5.97 -2.75
N ASN A 16 -12.57 7.12 -2.14
CA ASN A 16 -11.86 7.18 -0.86
C ASN A 16 -12.70 6.65 0.32
N GLN A 17 -14.00 6.90 0.33
CA GLN A 17 -14.90 6.44 1.39
C GLN A 17 -14.99 4.91 1.37
N VAL A 18 -15.18 4.32 0.19
CA VAL A 18 -15.20 2.85 0.03
C VAL A 18 -13.86 2.26 0.44
N LEU A 19 -12.73 2.83 -0.04
CA LEU A 19 -11.40 2.37 0.34
C LEU A 19 -11.17 2.38 1.86
N ARG A 20 -11.63 3.42 2.56
CA ARG A 20 -11.51 3.51 4.03
C ARG A 20 -12.36 2.46 4.73
N SER A 21 -13.56 2.19 4.23
CA SER A 21 -14.44 1.15 4.77
C SER A 21 -13.82 -0.24 4.61
N ASP A 22 -13.30 -0.55 3.42
CA ASP A 22 -12.60 -1.82 3.15
C ASP A 22 -11.39 -1.99 4.08
N LEU A 23 -10.55 -0.95 4.20
CA LEU A 23 -9.37 -0.98 5.07
C LEU A 23 -9.72 -1.19 6.54
N ALA A 24 -10.81 -0.57 7.03
CA ALA A 24 -11.28 -0.79 8.39
C ALA A 24 -11.69 -2.26 8.62
N GLY A 25 -12.37 -2.86 7.63
CA GLY A 25 -12.71 -4.29 7.65
C GLY A 25 -11.48 -5.17 7.68
N TYR A 26 -10.46 -4.88 6.86
CA TYR A 26 -9.24 -5.68 6.79
C TYR A 26 -8.34 -5.56 8.01
N LEU A 27 -8.27 -4.39 8.63
CA LEU A 27 -7.50 -4.18 9.87
C LEU A 27 -8.15 -4.87 11.07
N GLY A 28 -9.47 -5.08 11.02
CA GLY A 28 -10.22 -5.76 12.07
C GLY A 28 -10.11 -5.05 13.42
N VAL A 29 -10.11 -5.83 14.49
CA VAL A 29 -10.05 -5.33 15.87
C VAL A 29 -8.60 -4.99 16.24
N PRO A 30 -8.33 -3.85 16.92
CA PRO A 30 -7.00 -3.51 17.41
C PRO A 30 -6.37 -4.65 18.22
N GLN A 31 -5.13 -4.99 17.88
CA GLN A 31 -4.34 -6.00 18.58
C GLN A 31 -3.10 -5.36 19.22
N SER A 32 -2.49 -6.07 20.17
CA SER A 32 -1.19 -5.69 20.72
C SER A 32 -0.17 -5.54 19.59
N LYS A 33 0.48 -4.37 19.54
CA LYS A 33 1.43 -4.05 18.49
C LYS A 33 2.84 -4.48 18.85
N ILE A 34 3.63 -4.78 17.84
CA ILE A 34 5.05 -5.11 17.95
C ILE A 34 5.89 -4.15 17.12
N LYS A 35 7.10 -3.87 17.60
CA LYS A 35 8.15 -3.15 16.86
C LYS A 35 8.89 -4.11 15.94
N ALA A 36 8.38 -4.29 14.72
CA ALA A 36 9.06 -5.11 13.71
C ALA A 36 10.16 -4.31 12.99
N ARG A 37 11.30 -4.98 12.71
CA ARG A 37 12.36 -4.43 11.85
C ARG A 37 12.01 -4.48 10.36
N GLY A 38 11.12 -5.39 9.98
CA GLY A 38 10.62 -5.55 8.62
C GLY A 38 9.38 -6.44 8.61
N ILE A 39 8.57 -6.31 7.56
CA ILE A 39 7.39 -7.13 7.33
C ILE A 39 7.33 -7.57 5.87
N VAL A 40 6.63 -8.66 5.62
CA VAL A 40 6.29 -9.12 4.27
C VAL A 40 4.78 -9.20 4.19
N VAL A 41 4.21 -8.58 3.15
CA VAL A 41 2.77 -8.57 2.91
C VAL A 41 2.49 -8.85 1.43
N PRO A 42 1.36 -9.49 1.10
CA PRO A 42 0.95 -9.68 -0.28
C PRO A 42 0.57 -8.33 -0.94
N HIS A 43 0.68 -8.27 -2.27
CA HIS A 43 0.40 -7.06 -3.06
C HIS A 43 -0.66 -7.29 -4.17
N ALA A 44 -1.47 -8.34 -4.06
CA ALA A 44 -2.58 -8.59 -4.98
C ALA A 44 -3.70 -7.56 -4.76
N GLY A 45 -4.76 -7.64 -5.57
CA GLY A 45 -5.96 -6.83 -5.35
C GLY A 45 -6.55 -7.05 -3.96
N TYR A 46 -7.08 -6.00 -3.34
CA TYR A 46 -7.52 -5.99 -1.93
C TYR A 46 -8.61 -7.02 -1.64
N MET A 47 -9.48 -7.30 -2.61
CA MET A 47 -10.48 -8.38 -2.50
C MET A 47 -9.84 -9.74 -2.19
N TYR A 48 -8.63 -10.00 -2.70
CA TYR A 48 -7.94 -11.28 -2.55
C TYR A 48 -6.98 -11.29 -1.36
N SER A 49 -6.26 -10.18 -1.13
CA SER A 49 -5.15 -10.15 -0.17
C SER A 49 -5.28 -9.10 0.95
N GLY A 50 -6.36 -8.33 0.97
CA GLY A 50 -6.60 -7.25 1.93
C GLY A 50 -6.57 -7.73 3.38
N HIS A 51 -7.32 -8.78 3.69
CA HIS A 51 -7.37 -9.37 5.04
C HIS A 51 -6.01 -9.87 5.54
N VAL A 52 -5.20 -10.48 4.66
CA VAL A 52 -3.87 -11.00 5.01
C VAL A 52 -2.91 -9.85 5.31
N ALA A 53 -2.89 -8.82 4.45
CA ALA A 53 -2.08 -7.63 4.69
C ALA A 53 -2.56 -6.87 5.94
N GLY A 54 -3.87 -6.76 6.12
CA GLY A 54 -4.51 -6.10 7.26
C GLY A 54 -4.15 -6.74 8.59
N ALA A 55 -4.17 -8.08 8.68
CA ALA A 55 -3.75 -8.82 9.87
C ALA A 55 -2.30 -8.52 10.28
N VAL A 56 -1.41 -8.31 9.31
CA VAL A 56 -0.04 -7.84 9.59
C VAL A 56 -0.07 -6.41 10.10
N TYR A 57 -0.63 -5.46 9.34
CA TYR A 57 -0.61 -4.04 9.71
C TYR A 57 -1.31 -3.73 11.05
N ALA A 58 -2.32 -4.50 11.44
CA ALA A 58 -3.01 -4.37 12.72
C ALA A 58 -2.08 -4.62 13.93
N ARG A 59 -1.00 -5.39 13.74
CA ARG A 59 -0.08 -5.82 14.79
C ARG A 59 1.25 -5.06 14.79
N ILE A 60 1.44 -4.08 13.91
CA ILE A 60 2.75 -3.42 13.76
C ILE A 60 2.71 -1.98 14.27
N GLU A 61 3.74 -1.60 15.03
CA GLU A 61 4.07 -0.20 15.25
C GLU A 61 4.79 0.34 14.02
N LEU A 62 4.10 1.21 13.26
CA LEU A 62 4.67 1.80 12.06
C LEU A 62 5.69 2.90 12.43
N PRO A 63 6.96 2.80 11.99
CA PRO A 63 7.94 3.85 12.20
C PRO A 63 7.68 5.05 11.29
N GLY A 64 8.18 6.22 11.68
CA GLY A 64 8.07 7.44 10.86
C GLY A 64 8.84 7.40 9.52
N ARG A 65 9.71 6.40 9.33
CA ARG A 65 10.43 6.15 8.07
C ARG A 65 10.41 4.67 7.74
N MET A 66 10.01 4.35 6.51
CA MET A 66 9.89 2.99 5.99
C MET A 66 10.53 2.90 4.61
N ILE A 67 11.05 1.72 4.28
CA ILE A 67 11.54 1.37 2.95
C ILE A 67 10.61 0.30 2.39
N ILE A 68 10.08 0.50 1.19
CA ILE A 68 9.23 -0.48 0.50
C ILE A 68 10.05 -1.11 -0.61
N LEU A 69 10.20 -2.43 -0.57
CA LEU A 69 10.88 -3.22 -1.59
C LEU A 69 9.84 -4.07 -2.31
N CYS A 70 9.81 -4.01 -3.64
CA CYS A 70 8.88 -4.77 -4.46
C CYS A 70 9.57 -5.30 -5.71
N PRO A 71 9.18 -6.48 -6.21
CA PRO A 71 9.64 -6.97 -7.50
C PRO A 71 9.15 -6.07 -8.64
N ASN A 72 9.92 -6.04 -9.72
CA ASN A 72 9.52 -5.37 -10.95
C ASN A 72 8.83 -6.36 -11.90
N HIS A 73 7.51 -6.28 -11.99
CA HIS A 73 6.70 -7.16 -12.85
C HIS A 73 6.70 -6.77 -14.34
N THR A 74 7.30 -5.63 -14.70
CA THR A 74 7.35 -5.19 -16.11
C THR A 74 8.55 -5.75 -16.87
N GLY A 75 9.56 -6.26 -16.16
CA GLY A 75 10.85 -6.65 -16.76
C GLY A 75 11.69 -5.47 -17.30
N LEU A 76 11.19 -4.24 -17.23
CA LEU A 76 11.87 -3.05 -17.76
C LEU A 76 12.73 -2.37 -16.69
N GLY A 77 13.99 -2.09 -16.99
CA GLY A 77 14.92 -1.35 -16.14
C GLY A 77 16.16 -2.15 -15.73
N ALA A 78 17.10 -1.52 -15.04
CA ALA A 78 18.30 -2.20 -14.54
C ALA A 78 17.93 -3.28 -13.49
N PRO A 79 18.77 -4.33 -13.30
CA PRO A 79 18.51 -5.44 -12.36
C PRO A 79 18.24 -5.02 -10.91
N ARG A 80 18.68 -3.81 -10.53
CA ARG A 80 18.45 -3.16 -9.23
C ARG A 80 17.94 -1.74 -9.43
N ALA A 81 17.05 -1.53 -10.40
CA ALA A 81 16.41 -0.24 -10.57
C ALA A 81 15.62 0.07 -9.29
N SER A 82 16.22 0.90 -8.41
CA SER A 82 15.43 1.80 -7.58
C SER A 82 14.63 2.62 -8.58
N GLY A 83 13.32 2.32 -8.71
CA GLY A 83 12.48 2.99 -9.69
C GLY A 83 12.80 4.48 -9.66
N LYS A 84 13.24 5.06 -10.79
CA LYS A 84 13.87 6.40 -10.85
C LYS A 84 12.97 7.46 -10.20
N PHE A 85 13.10 7.60 -8.89
CA PHE A 85 12.41 8.55 -8.03
C PHE A 85 13.44 8.90 -6.96
N LEU A 86 14.44 9.68 -7.37
CA LEU A 86 15.43 10.22 -6.44
C LEU A 86 14.74 11.12 -5.40
N TRP A 87 13.61 11.77 -5.76
CA TRP A 87 12.84 12.66 -4.90
C TRP A 87 11.36 12.76 -5.34
N GLY A 88 10.39 12.72 -4.41
CA GLY A 88 8.97 12.88 -4.74
C GLY A 88 8.01 12.45 -3.63
N ARG A 89 6.70 12.64 -3.85
CA ARG A 89 5.63 12.17 -2.95
C ARG A 89 4.77 11.14 -3.68
N TRP A 90 4.21 10.19 -2.95
CA TRP A 90 3.20 9.27 -3.45
C TRP A 90 1.82 9.80 -3.11
N GLN A 91 0.90 9.70 -4.07
CA GLN A 91 -0.51 9.92 -3.81
C GLN A 91 -1.04 8.71 -3.02
N LEU A 92 -1.29 8.90 -1.72
CA LEU A 92 -1.74 7.83 -0.80
C LEU A 92 -3.20 7.45 -1.00
N THR A 93 -4.02 8.41 -1.43
CA THR A 93 -5.44 8.20 -1.69
C THR A 93 -5.75 8.65 -3.11
N PRO A 94 -6.56 7.90 -3.87
CA PRO A 94 -7.02 8.38 -5.16
C PRO A 94 -7.63 9.77 -4.97
N SER A 95 -7.31 10.69 -5.87
CA SER A 95 -8.03 11.96 -5.91
C SER A 95 -9.49 11.62 -6.15
N SER A 96 -10.38 12.08 -5.26
CA SER A 96 -11.82 12.03 -5.51
C SER A 96 -12.06 12.49 -6.95
N PRO A 97 -12.94 11.83 -7.73
CA PRO A 97 -13.33 12.40 -9.00
C PRO A 97 -13.79 13.83 -8.70
N ARG A 98 -13.16 14.81 -9.37
CA ARG A 98 -13.75 16.14 -9.47
C ARG A 98 -15.03 15.90 -10.26
N ASN A 99 -16.17 15.95 -9.57
CA ASN A 99 -17.42 16.29 -10.24
C ASN A 99 -17.26 17.70 -10.81
#